data_AF-A0A090QEM0-F1
#
_entry.id   AF-A0A090QEM0-F1
#
_cell.length_a   1.000
_cell.length_b   1.000
_cell.length_c   1.000
_cell.angle_alpha   90.00
_cell.angle_beta   90.00
_cell.angle_gamma   90.00
#
_symmetry.space_group_name_H-M   'P 1'
#
loop_
_entity.id
_entity.type
_entity.pdbx_description
1 polymer ?
#
loop_
_entity_poly.entity_id
_entity_poly.type
_entity_poly.pdbx_seq_one_letter_code
_entity_poly.pdbx_strand_id
1 'polypeptide(L)' 'MYPWDEIQPEHDSTLAIIHECVKRGHKVAVATPANLTIRDSIAYAFSSVIKKMDKVPAQFKSFL' A
#
# COMPACT_ATOMS: atom_id res chain seq x y z
N MET A 1 -3.43 -7.98 -3.51
CA MET A 1 -3.71 -6.52 -3.51
C MET A 1 -3.86 -6.09 -4.95
N TYR A 2 -4.94 -5.41 -5.28
CA TYR A 2 -5.28 -4.90 -6.61
C TYR A 2 -4.61 -3.54 -6.82
N PRO A 3 -4.64 -2.96 -8.03
CA PRO A 3 -4.26 -1.58 -8.24
C PRO A 3 -4.91 -0.65 -7.21
N TRP A 4 -4.19 0.40 -6.82
CA TRP A 4 -4.63 1.31 -5.74
C TRP A 4 -6.01 1.93 -6.01
N ASP A 5 -6.29 2.22 -7.28
CA ASP A 5 -7.55 2.84 -7.73
C ASP A 5 -8.76 1.87 -7.68
N GLU A 6 -8.53 0.58 -7.46
CA GLU A 6 -9.57 -0.45 -7.39
C GLU A 6 -9.89 -0.86 -5.94
N ILE A 7 -9.24 -0.27 -4.95
CA ILE A 7 -9.43 -0.62 -3.54
C ILE A 7 -10.82 -0.18 -3.06
N GLN A 8 -11.59 -1.13 -2.53
CA GLN A 8 -12.85 -0.86 -1.83
C GLN A 8 -12.61 -0.87 -0.32
N PRO A 9 -12.53 0.29 0.36
CA PRO A 9 -12.15 0.35 1.76
C PRO A 9 -13.06 -0.50 2.68
N GLU A 10 -14.35 -0.61 2.40
CA GLU A 10 -15.30 -1.41 3.21
C GLU A 10 -14.96 -2.90 3.28
N HIS A 11 -14.24 -3.42 2.28
CA HIS A 11 -14.01 -4.84 2.09
C HIS A 11 -12.52 -5.22 2.07
N ASP A 12 -11.62 -4.25 2.26
CA ASP A 12 -10.17 -4.47 2.16
C ASP A 12 -9.47 -4.37 3.51
N SER A 13 -9.20 -5.53 4.12
CA SER A 13 -8.40 -5.65 5.34
C SER A 13 -6.93 -5.27 5.13
N THR A 14 -6.42 -5.33 3.90
CA THR A 14 -5.06 -4.90 3.55
C THR A 14 -4.91 -3.39 3.74
N LEU A 15 -5.92 -2.61 3.34
CA LEU A 15 -5.93 -1.15 3.55
C LEU A 15 -5.89 -0.80 5.05
N ALA A 16 -6.62 -1.56 5.88
CA ALA A 16 -6.58 -1.39 7.33
C ALA A 16 -5.19 -1.67 7.92
N ILE A 17 -4.50 -2.70 7.43
CA ILE A 17 -3.12 -3.02 7.85
C ILE A 17 -2.16 -1.89 7.44
N ILE A 18 -2.25 -1.43 6.19
CA ILE A 18 -1.40 -0.34 5.68
C ILE A 18 -1.60 0.92 6.52
N HIS A 19 -2.85 1.29 6.78
CA HIS A 19 -3.20 2.44 7.61
C HIS A 19 -2.59 2.35 9.01
N GLU A 20 -2.72 1.20 9.68
CA GLU A 20 -2.16 0.99 11.01
C GLU A 20 -0.62 1.01 11.00
N CYS A 21 0.03 0.47 9.97
CA CYS A 21 1.48 0.57 9.83
C CYS A 21 1.96 2.02 9.68
N VAL A 22 1.28 2.81 8.85
CA VAL A 22 1.62 4.23 8.62
C VAL A 22 1.38 5.05 9.87
N LYS A 23 0.24 4.85 10.55
CA LYS A 23 -0.11 5.51 11.82
C LYS A 23 0.91 5.26 12.93
N ARG A 24 1.56 4.09 12.94
CA ARG A 24 2.63 3.72 13.89
C ARG A 24 4.02 4.21 13.47
N GLY A 25 4.13 4.92 12.34
CA GLY A 25 5.38 5.50 11.87
C GLY A 25 6.29 4.53 11.12
N HIS A 26 5.79 3.37 10.69
CA HIS A 26 6.55 2.47 9.84
C HIS A 26 6.67 3.04 8.42
N LYS A 27 7.82 2.81 7.77
CA LYS A 27 7.95 3.02 6.32
C LYS A 27 7.21 1.90 5.61
N VAL A 28 6.25 2.25 4.76
CA VAL A 28 5.41 1.29 4.05
C VAL A 28 5.65 1.41 2.55
N ALA A 29 5.96 0.26 1.93
CA ALA A 29 6.01 0.09 0.49
C ALA A 29 5.01 -0.99 0.09
N VAL A 30 4.29 -0.76 -0.99
CA VAL A 30 3.22 -1.62 -1.48
C VAL A 30 3.60 -2.12 -2.88
N ALA A 31 3.53 -3.42 -3.08
CA ALA A 31 3.62 -4.04 -4.41
C ALA A 31 2.35 -4.86 -4.67
N THR A 32 1.86 -4.82 -5.90
CA THR A 32 0.77 -5.69 -6.35
C THR A 32 1.32 -6.72 -7.36
N PRO A 33 0.62 -7.84 -7.61
CA PRO A 33 1.04 -8.79 -8.63
C PRO A 33 1.24 -8.16 -10.01
N ALA A 34 0.47 -7.12 -10.35
CA ALA A 34 0.60 -6.39 -11.61
C ALA A 34 1.93 -5.62 -11.75
N ASN A 35 2.66 -5.40 -10.65
CA ASN A 35 3.95 -4.72 -10.63
C ASN A 35 5.15 -5.67 -10.53
N LEU A 36 4.91 -6.99 -10.60
CA LEU A 36 5.97 -8.00 -10.58
C LEU A 36 6.46 -8.29 -12.00
N THR A 37 7.77 -8.41 -12.17
CA THR A 37 8.36 -8.83 -13.44
C THR A 37 9.64 -9.61 -13.23
N ILE A 38 10.05 -10.36 -14.26
CA ILE A 38 11.34 -11.05 -14.30
C ILE A 38 12.11 -10.51 -15.50
N ARG A 39 13.34 -10.06 -15.27
CA ARG A 39 14.26 -9.62 -16.31
C ARG A 39 15.64 -10.20 -16.02
N ASP A 40 16.23 -10.87 -17.01
CA ASP A 40 17.54 -11.51 -16.90
C ASP A 40 17.61 -12.48 -15.69
N SER A 41 16.53 -13.24 -15.48
CA SER A 41 16.36 -14.16 -14.35
C SER A 41 16.38 -13.50 -12.95
N ILE A 42 16.30 -12.16 -12.88
CA ILE A 42 16.15 -11.41 -11.63
C ILE A 42 14.68 -11.04 -11.46
N ALA A 43 14.11 -11.35 -10.29
CA ALA A 43 12.75 -10.96 -9.94
C ALA A 43 12.73 -9.52 -9.43
N TYR A 44 11.82 -8.70 -9.96
CA TYR A 44 11.60 -7.31 -9.58
C TYR A 44 10.16 -7.12 -9.07
N ALA A 45 10.02 -6.24 -8.08
CA ALA A 45 8.75 -5.78 -7.57
C ALA A 45 8.73 -4.25 -7.54
N PHE A 46 8.15 -3.63 -8.57
CA PHE A 46 8.00 -2.18 -8.59
C PHE A 46 6.97 -1.78 -7.53
N SER A 47 7.41 -1.01 -6.54
CA SER A 47 6.62 -0.74 -5.34
C SER A 47 6.29 0.74 -5.21
N SER A 48 5.07 1.05 -4.83
CA SER A 48 4.66 2.39 -4.42
C SER A 48 5.04 2.62 -2.97
N VAL A 49 5.84 3.64 -2.69
CA VAL A 49 6.24 4.00 -1.32
C VAL A 49 5.29 5.07 -0.80
N ILE A 50 4.65 4.79 0.34
CA ILE A 50 3.79 5.78 1.00
C ILE A 50 4.68 6.84 1.62
N LYS A 51 4.47 8.10 1.20
CA LYS A 51 5.20 9.25 1.75
C LYS A 51 4.84 9.44 3.22
N LYS A 52 5.82 9.94 3.99
CA LYS A 52 5.58 10.31 5.38
C LYS A 52 4.48 11.38 5.43
N MET A 53 3.49 11.18 6.29
CA MET A 53 2.39 12.11 6.51
C MET A 53 2.60 12.80 7.86
N ASP A 54 2.36 14.11 7.92
CA ASP A 54 2.39 14.85 9.19
C ASP A 54 1.21 14.47 10.09
N LYS A 55 0.07 14.17 9.48
CA LYS A 55 -1.14 13.69 10.15
C LYS A 55 -1.77 12.56 9.35
N VAL A 56 -1.83 11.38 9.96
CA VAL A 56 -2.53 10.23 9.39
C VAL A 56 -4.02 10.37 9.73
N PRO A 57 -4.94 10.29 8.75
CA PRO A 57 -6.39 10.30 8.99
C PRO A 57 -6.80 9.27 10.04
N ALA A 58 -7.75 9.59 10.92
CA ALA A 58 -8.15 8.67 11.98
C ALA A 58 -8.92 7.45 11.43
N GLN A 59 -9.68 7.65 10.35
CA GLN A 59 -10.44 6.60 9.67
C GLN A 59 -9.68 6.17 8.42
N PHE A 60 -9.51 4.85 8.24
CA PHE A 60 -8.82 4.28 7.08
C PHE A 60 -9.57 4.56 5.76
N LYS A 61 -10.87 4.84 5.78
CA LYS A 61 -11.63 5.24 4.58
C LYS A 61 -11.14 6.57 4.00
N SER A 62 -10.71 7.48 4.86
CA SER A 62 -10.16 8.79 4.48
C SER A 62 -8.66 8.74 4.18
N PHE A 63 -8.08 7.53 4.16
CA PHE A 63 -6.67 7.30 3.86
C PHE A 63 -6.39 7.16 2.36
N LEU A 64 -7.42 6.79 1.59
CA LEU A 64 -7.42 6.81 0.12
C LEU A 64 -7.55 8.25 -0.40
#